data_AF-A0A2G8HWN5-F1
#
_entry.id   AF-A0A2G8HWN5-F1
#
_cell.length_a   1.000
_cell.length_b   1.000
_cell.length_c   1.000
_cell.angle_alpha   90.00
_cell.angle_beta   90.00
_cell.angle_gamma   90.00
#
_symmetry.space_group_name_H-M   'P 1'
#
loop_
_entity.id
_entity.type
_entity.pdbx_description
1 polymer ?
#
loop_
_entity_poly.entity_id
_entity_poly.type
_entity_poly.pdbx_seq_one_letter_code
_entity_poly.pdbx_strand_id
1 'polypeptide(L)'
;MKQWKMKFPKALCIVGMSLAIQVQAFASPIKLVDVLVNESGLTESLSKFGIRGSSALQVRSYVNNSITSLYLFGNKKPTASQLKRFIANLNTTSSKDKRYQADLVKLLSRSESEISEEDLVKSINSLIYLANRHGKNSAAVLACTACVSDTLSSKGFKFTLETMNNSKSKEVLSKILPSNPRSLTNYINTKLTKFKIGDLSRSGNLVASEEEKALGLFLGLKEIGSVEQKNLIRAIESVSKDSAGNVNIVSTANPHKLWKIFSEDISESEMAGWTKLLDEVAAKSKGSAKKKDIFFEVLEKRAKDSPELQDRVQILKNKNCFFQ
;
A
#
# COMPACT_ATOMS: atom_id res chain seq x y z
N MET A 1 -26.35 -80.94 -27.97
CA MET A 1 -27.22 -79.95 -27.29
C MET A 1 -27.37 -80.32 -25.82
N LYS A 2 -26.72 -79.59 -24.91
CA LYS A 2 -26.94 -79.67 -23.45
C LYS A 2 -26.80 -78.24 -22.90
N GLN A 3 -27.93 -77.64 -22.53
CA GLN A 3 -27.95 -76.31 -21.89
C GLN A 3 -27.65 -76.47 -20.40
N TRP A 4 -26.62 -75.79 -19.91
CA TRP A 4 -26.37 -75.61 -18.49
C TRP A 4 -26.98 -74.28 -18.04
N LYS A 5 -28.04 -74.35 -17.23
CA LYS A 5 -28.58 -73.22 -16.47
C LYS A 5 -27.83 -73.14 -15.14
N MET A 6 -26.83 -72.28 -15.02
CA MET A 6 -26.30 -71.87 -13.72
C MET A 6 -27.02 -70.60 -13.25
N LYS A 7 -27.77 -70.74 -12.16
CA LYS A 7 -28.41 -69.64 -11.44
C LYS A 7 -27.33 -68.86 -10.68
N PHE A 8 -27.12 -67.59 -11.03
CA PHE A 8 -26.32 -66.67 -10.22
C PHE A 8 -27.11 -66.30 -8.95
N PRO A 9 -26.53 -66.40 -7.74
CA PRO A 9 -27.20 -65.99 -6.51
C PRO A 9 -27.22 -64.45 -6.43
N LYS A 10 -28.43 -63.88 -6.45
CA LYS A 10 -28.71 -62.43 -6.33
C LYS A 10 -28.31 -61.79 -4.98
N ALA A 11 -27.63 -62.52 -4.10
CA ALA A 11 -27.33 -62.08 -2.73
C ALA A 11 -25.89 -61.53 -2.55
N LEU A 12 -25.01 -61.63 -3.55
CA LEU A 12 -23.60 -61.21 -3.42
C LEU A 12 -23.30 -59.78 -3.93
N CYS A 13 -24.28 -59.09 -4.51
CA CYS A 13 -24.12 -57.70 -4.98
C CYS A 13 -24.55 -56.62 -3.96
N ILE A 14 -25.05 -56.98 -2.78
CA ILE A 14 -25.59 -56.00 -1.81
C ILE A 14 -24.59 -55.70 -0.66
N VAL A 15 -23.57 -56.53 -0.44
CA VAL A 15 -22.58 -56.31 0.63
C VAL A 15 -21.31 -55.59 0.13
N GLY A 16 -21.07 -55.54 -1.18
CA GLY A 16 -19.92 -54.85 -1.78
C GLY A 16 -20.12 -53.36 -2.08
N MET A 17 -21.35 -52.83 -1.92
CA MET A 17 -21.71 -51.47 -2.36
C MET A 17 -22.00 -50.49 -1.20
N SER A 18 -21.86 -50.94 0.05
CA SER A 18 -22.00 -50.11 1.27
C SER A 18 -20.67 -49.71 1.91
N LEU A 19 -19.52 -50.17 1.39
CA LEU A 19 -18.18 -49.79 1.85
C LEU A 19 -17.48 -48.72 1.00
N ALA A 20 -18.16 -48.14 0.00
CA ALA A 20 -17.57 -47.18 -0.94
C ALA A 20 -17.99 -45.71 -0.73
N ILE A 21 -18.64 -45.35 0.39
CA ILE A 21 -19.05 -43.96 0.69
C ILE A 21 -18.69 -43.59 2.12
N GLN A 22 -17.42 -43.73 2.50
CA GLN A 22 -16.85 -42.99 3.63
C GLN A 22 -15.47 -42.42 3.31
N VAL A 23 -15.24 -42.05 2.04
CA VAL A 23 -14.26 -41.00 1.77
C VAL A 23 -14.92 -39.69 2.21
N GLN A 24 -14.90 -39.44 3.52
CA GLN A 24 -14.88 -38.06 3.99
C GLN A 24 -13.61 -37.48 3.36
N ALA A 25 -13.77 -36.79 2.24
CA ALA A 25 -12.78 -35.84 1.81
C ALA A 25 -12.65 -34.88 2.98
N PHE A 26 -11.66 -35.11 3.84
CA PHE A 26 -11.18 -34.09 4.76
C PHE A 26 -10.66 -32.97 3.86
N ALA A 27 -11.57 -32.09 3.43
CA ALA A 27 -11.22 -30.83 2.85
C ALA A 27 -10.27 -30.21 3.87
N SER A 28 -8.98 -30.13 3.51
CA SER A 28 -8.01 -29.48 4.38
C SER A 28 -8.60 -28.12 4.74
N PRO A 29 -8.69 -27.78 6.04
CA PRO A 29 -9.39 -26.57 6.44
C PRO A 29 -8.78 -25.40 5.68
N ILE A 30 -9.65 -24.66 4.97
CA ILE A 30 -9.26 -23.49 4.17
C ILE A 30 -8.44 -22.58 5.07
N LYS A 31 -7.21 -22.25 4.66
CA LYS A 31 -6.33 -21.39 5.45
C LYS A 31 -6.45 -19.95 4.98
N LEU A 32 -6.02 -19.02 5.83
CA LEU A 32 -6.00 -17.60 5.47
C LEU A 32 -5.22 -17.34 4.17
N VAL A 33 -4.13 -18.07 3.93
CA VAL A 33 -3.38 -17.92 2.68
C VAL A 33 -4.20 -18.29 1.45
N ASP A 34 -5.08 -19.29 1.55
CA ASP A 34 -5.97 -19.71 0.46
C ASP A 34 -7.02 -18.62 0.19
N VAL A 35 -7.53 -17.99 1.26
CA VAL A 35 -8.43 -16.83 1.19
C VAL A 35 -7.76 -15.64 0.49
N LEU A 36 -6.52 -15.29 0.84
CA LEU A 36 -5.85 -14.11 0.27
C LEU A 36 -5.50 -14.26 -1.22
N VAL A 37 -5.19 -15.48 -1.69
CA VAL A 37 -4.88 -15.71 -3.12
C VAL A 37 -6.14 -15.89 -3.98
N ASN A 38 -7.30 -16.13 -3.35
CA ASN A 38 -8.58 -16.37 -4.01
C ASN A 38 -9.52 -15.16 -3.87
N GLU A 39 -9.88 -14.53 -4.99
CA GLU A 39 -10.68 -13.29 -4.96
C GLU A 39 -12.08 -13.46 -4.36
N SER A 40 -12.75 -14.58 -4.63
CA SER A 40 -14.07 -14.87 -4.05
C SER A 40 -13.98 -15.15 -2.55
N GLY A 41 -13.00 -15.96 -2.13
CA GLY A 41 -12.77 -16.26 -0.71
C GLY A 41 -12.43 -15.00 0.09
N LEU A 42 -11.58 -14.13 -0.44
CA LEU A 42 -11.30 -12.84 0.18
C LEU A 42 -12.57 -11.97 0.30
N THR A 43 -13.40 -11.94 -0.75
CA THR A 43 -14.64 -11.14 -0.75
C THR A 43 -15.64 -11.65 0.30
N GLU A 44 -15.78 -12.97 0.43
CA GLU A 44 -16.62 -13.61 1.43
C GLU A 44 -16.12 -13.31 2.86
N SER A 45 -14.81 -13.47 3.08
CA SER A 45 -14.17 -13.18 4.37
C SER A 45 -14.32 -11.70 4.77
N LEU A 46 -14.14 -10.77 3.83
CA LEU A 46 -14.39 -9.34 4.06
C LEU A 46 -15.86 -9.05 4.38
N SER A 47 -16.78 -9.70 3.65
CA SER A 47 -18.23 -9.50 3.83
C SER A 47 -18.73 -10.01 5.18
N LYS A 48 -18.12 -11.08 5.71
CA LYS A 48 -18.34 -11.61 7.07
C LYS A 48 -18.05 -10.56 8.14
N PHE A 49 -17.07 -9.68 7.91
CA PHE A 49 -16.67 -8.62 8.84
C PHE A 49 -17.29 -7.25 8.50
N GLY A 50 -18.28 -7.21 7.60
CA GLY A 50 -19.01 -5.99 7.25
C GLY A 50 -18.26 -5.08 6.28
N ILE A 51 -17.16 -5.52 5.67
CA ILE A 51 -16.47 -4.80 4.60
C ILE A 51 -17.08 -5.25 3.26
N ARG A 52 -17.94 -4.41 2.67
CA ARG A 52 -18.74 -4.76 1.48
C ARG A 52 -18.63 -3.69 0.40
N GLY A 53 -19.17 -3.99 -0.78
CA GLY A 53 -19.26 -3.02 -1.89
C GLY A 53 -17.90 -2.49 -2.34
N SER A 54 -17.81 -1.16 -2.55
CA SER A 54 -16.60 -0.49 -3.02
C SER A 54 -15.39 -0.71 -2.11
N SER A 55 -15.57 -0.72 -0.78
CA SER A 55 -14.49 -0.98 0.17
C SER A 55 -13.90 -2.39 0.03
N ALA A 56 -14.74 -3.41 -0.22
CA ALA A 56 -14.25 -4.77 -0.48
C ALA A 56 -13.47 -4.85 -1.80
N LEU A 57 -13.94 -4.15 -2.84
CA LEU A 57 -13.23 -4.06 -4.13
C LEU A 57 -11.86 -3.39 -3.99
N GLN A 58 -11.77 -2.31 -3.19
CA GLN A 58 -10.51 -1.63 -2.90
C GLN A 58 -9.53 -2.56 -2.17
N VAL A 59 -9.97 -3.20 -1.08
CA VAL A 59 -9.11 -4.13 -0.32
C VAL A 59 -8.62 -5.29 -1.20
N ARG A 60 -9.49 -5.83 -2.06
CA ARG A 60 -9.11 -6.87 -3.04
C ARG A 60 -8.03 -6.38 -3.99
N SER A 61 -8.16 -5.15 -4.50
CA SER A 61 -7.14 -4.52 -5.35
C SER A 61 -5.80 -4.41 -4.61
N TYR A 62 -5.80 -3.93 -3.36
CA TYR A 62 -4.58 -3.80 -2.56
C TYR A 62 -3.90 -5.13 -2.30
N VAL A 63 -4.65 -6.18 -1.96
CA VAL A 63 -4.12 -7.53 -1.78
C VAL A 63 -3.53 -8.05 -3.08
N ASN A 64 -4.24 -7.93 -4.19
CA ASN A 64 -3.78 -8.40 -5.50
C ASN A 64 -2.50 -7.67 -5.96
N ASN A 65 -2.45 -6.34 -5.80
CA ASN A 65 -1.27 -5.53 -6.11
C ASN A 65 -0.09 -5.93 -5.24
N SER A 66 -0.34 -6.24 -3.96
CA SER A 66 0.71 -6.64 -3.01
C SER A 66 1.29 -8.00 -3.36
N ILE A 67 0.44 -8.98 -3.67
CA ILE A 67 0.85 -10.32 -4.13
C ILE A 67 1.65 -10.21 -5.43
N THR A 68 1.16 -9.42 -6.40
CA THR A 68 1.83 -9.22 -7.68
C THR A 68 3.19 -8.54 -7.51
N SER A 69 3.28 -7.53 -6.64
CA SER A 69 4.54 -6.83 -6.35
C SER A 69 5.59 -7.74 -5.71
N LEU A 70 5.16 -8.64 -4.81
CA LEU A 70 6.05 -9.63 -4.20
C LEU A 70 6.43 -10.74 -5.19
N TYR A 71 5.48 -11.25 -5.96
CA TYR A 71 5.63 -12.47 -6.75
C TYR A 71 5.57 -12.18 -8.25
N LEU A 72 6.73 -11.84 -8.83
CA LEU A 72 6.91 -11.70 -10.28
C LEU A 72 7.75 -12.86 -10.84
N PHE A 73 7.06 -13.96 -11.19
CA PHE A 73 7.58 -14.95 -12.15
C PHE A 73 6.49 -15.24 -13.21
N GLY A 74 6.64 -14.64 -14.40
CA GLY A 74 5.93 -15.07 -15.62
C GLY A 74 4.41 -14.81 -15.67
N ASN A 75 3.91 -13.69 -15.13
CA ASN A 75 2.49 -13.27 -15.19
C ASN A 75 1.47 -14.23 -14.55
N LYS A 76 1.90 -15.22 -13.76
CA LYS A 76 1.01 -16.15 -13.06
C LYS A 76 0.91 -15.80 -11.58
N LYS A 77 -0.32 -15.74 -11.05
CA LYS A 77 -0.56 -15.60 -9.61
C LYS A 77 0.05 -16.80 -8.86
N PRO A 78 0.68 -16.59 -7.69
CA PRO A 78 1.23 -17.69 -6.89
C PRO A 78 0.09 -18.56 -6.33
N THR A 79 0.38 -19.85 -6.16
CA THR A 79 -0.42 -20.68 -5.25
C THR A 79 -0.22 -20.25 -3.80
N ALA A 80 -1.13 -20.63 -2.91
CA ALA A 80 -1.01 -20.36 -1.48
C ALA A 80 0.35 -20.81 -0.88
N SER A 81 0.81 -22.02 -1.25
CA SER A 81 2.11 -22.54 -0.82
C SER A 81 3.28 -21.72 -1.35
N GLN A 82 3.22 -21.29 -2.61
CA GLN A 82 4.24 -20.43 -3.22
C GLN A 82 4.30 -19.07 -2.54
N LEU A 83 3.16 -18.41 -2.32
CA LEU A 83 3.09 -17.11 -1.66
C LEU A 83 3.65 -17.18 -0.24
N LYS A 84 3.21 -18.16 0.55
CA LYS A 84 3.69 -18.36 1.92
C LYS A 84 5.20 -18.59 1.96
N ARG A 85 5.73 -19.46 1.09
CA ARG A 85 7.16 -19.75 1.00
C ARG A 85 7.96 -18.50 0.60
N PHE A 86 7.45 -17.73 -0.36
CA PHE A 86 8.10 -16.50 -0.79
C PHE A 86 8.19 -15.48 0.34
N ILE A 87 7.08 -15.24 1.05
CA ILE A 87 7.03 -14.34 2.21
C ILE A 87 8.00 -14.80 3.30
N ALA A 88 8.02 -16.11 3.62
CA ALA A 88 8.92 -16.66 4.64
C ALA A 88 10.41 -16.49 4.29
N ASN A 89 10.74 -16.42 3.00
CA ASN A 89 12.12 -16.29 2.51
C ASN A 89 12.51 -14.84 2.13
N LEU A 90 11.67 -13.84 2.42
CA LEU A 90 12.05 -12.44 2.23
C LEU A 90 13.29 -12.12 3.07
N ASN A 91 14.28 -11.48 2.45
CA ASN A 91 15.49 -11.05 3.13
C ASN A 91 15.22 -9.78 3.96
N THR A 92 14.70 -9.98 5.17
CA THR A 92 14.36 -8.89 6.10
C THR A 92 15.54 -8.58 7.03
N THR A 93 16.11 -7.39 6.89
CA THR A 93 17.26 -6.97 7.72
C THR A 93 16.83 -6.18 8.96
N SER A 94 15.78 -5.36 8.87
CA SER A 94 15.29 -4.55 9.99
C SER A 94 14.39 -5.35 10.94
N SER A 95 14.39 -5.00 12.23
CA SER A 95 13.51 -5.61 13.25
C SER A 95 12.02 -5.44 12.93
N LYS A 96 11.65 -4.27 12.37
CA LYS A 96 10.29 -3.98 11.93
C LYS A 96 9.85 -4.91 10.80
N ASP A 97 10.69 -5.09 9.78
CA ASP A 97 10.39 -5.99 8.65
C ASP A 97 10.27 -7.44 9.12
N LYS A 98 11.17 -7.90 10.00
CA LYS A 98 11.12 -9.24 10.60
C LYS A 98 9.81 -9.48 11.35
N ARG A 99 9.33 -8.49 12.11
CA ARG A 99 8.06 -8.60 12.84
C ARG A 99 6.86 -8.74 11.90
N TYR A 100 6.77 -7.89 10.87
CA TYR A 100 5.69 -7.99 9.87
C TYR A 100 5.72 -9.33 9.13
N GLN A 101 6.91 -9.83 8.78
CA GLN A 101 7.10 -11.12 8.15
C GLN A 101 6.64 -12.27 9.06
N ALA A 102 7.12 -12.31 10.30
CA ALA A 102 6.79 -13.37 11.26
C ALA A 102 5.28 -13.40 11.57
N ASP A 103 4.69 -12.23 11.82
CA ASP A 103 3.25 -12.09 12.06
C ASP A 103 2.43 -12.60 10.87
N LEU A 104 2.81 -12.20 9.65
CA LEU A 104 2.11 -12.63 8.45
C LEU A 104 2.22 -14.14 8.24
N VAL A 105 3.42 -14.72 8.30
CA VAL A 105 3.63 -16.17 8.10
C VAL A 105 2.85 -17.00 9.11
N LYS A 106 2.77 -16.53 10.37
CA LYS A 106 1.96 -17.16 11.41
C LYS A 106 0.47 -17.16 11.02
N LEU A 107 -0.08 -16.00 10.67
CA LEU A 107 -1.49 -15.84 10.33
C LEU A 107 -1.89 -16.61 9.06
N LEU A 108 -1.04 -16.61 8.04
CA LEU A 108 -1.25 -17.35 6.78
C LEU A 108 -1.46 -18.86 6.98
N SER A 109 -0.99 -19.41 8.10
CA SER A 109 -1.06 -20.84 8.40
C SER A 109 -2.34 -21.25 9.13
N ARG A 110 -3.08 -20.29 9.70
CA ARG A 110 -4.28 -20.52 10.51
C ARG A 110 -5.48 -20.81 9.61
N SER A 111 -6.40 -21.63 10.12
CA SER A 111 -7.66 -21.94 9.46
C SER A 111 -8.55 -20.69 9.42
N GLU A 112 -9.23 -20.47 8.29
CA GLU A 112 -10.14 -19.32 8.09
C GLU A 112 -11.19 -19.22 9.20
N SER A 113 -11.73 -20.35 9.64
CA SER A 113 -12.73 -20.41 10.72
C SER A 113 -12.23 -19.81 12.05
N GLU A 114 -10.92 -19.77 12.26
CA GLU A 114 -10.26 -19.24 13.46
C GLU A 114 -9.78 -17.79 13.29
N ILE A 115 -9.90 -17.22 12.09
CA ILE A 115 -9.47 -15.85 11.79
C ILE A 115 -10.51 -14.85 12.29
N SER A 116 -10.06 -13.92 13.14
CA SER A 116 -10.82 -12.74 13.54
C SER A 116 -10.72 -11.61 12.50
N GLU A 117 -11.57 -10.59 12.62
CA GLU A 117 -11.46 -9.38 11.80
C GLU A 117 -10.09 -8.72 11.94
N GLU A 118 -9.60 -8.60 13.18
CA GLU A 118 -8.28 -8.03 13.48
C GLU A 118 -7.16 -8.84 12.83
N ASP A 119 -7.23 -10.18 12.88
CA ASP A 119 -6.26 -11.05 12.23
C ASP A 119 -6.24 -10.86 10.71
N LEU A 120 -7.41 -10.77 10.08
CA LEU A 120 -7.53 -10.52 8.64
C LEU A 120 -6.91 -9.16 8.28
N VAL A 121 -7.30 -8.09 8.96
CA VAL A 121 -6.79 -6.73 8.73
C VAL A 121 -5.28 -6.65 8.99
N LYS A 122 -4.79 -7.29 10.06
CA LYS A 122 -3.35 -7.37 10.38
C LYS A 122 -2.58 -8.09 9.29
N SER A 123 -3.12 -9.19 8.75
CA SER A 123 -2.48 -9.92 7.64
C SER A 123 -2.39 -9.06 6.37
N ILE A 124 -3.46 -8.34 6.02
CA ILE A 124 -3.49 -7.47 4.84
C ILE A 124 -2.52 -6.28 5.00
N ASN A 125 -2.53 -5.62 6.16
CA ASN A 125 -1.57 -4.55 6.46
C ASN A 125 -0.12 -5.04 6.37
N SER A 126 0.17 -6.25 6.88
CA SER A 126 1.51 -6.84 6.84
C SER A 126 1.93 -7.18 5.41
N LEU A 127 1.00 -7.71 4.61
CA LEU A 127 1.22 -8.02 3.20
C LEU A 127 1.52 -6.76 2.39
N ILE A 128 0.73 -5.70 2.56
CA ILE A 128 0.93 -4.39 1.90
C ILE A 128 2.28 -3.79 2.29
N TYR A 129 2.61 -3.81 3.59
CA TYR A 129 3.88 -3.29 4.09
C TYR A 129 5.08 -4.02 3.46
N LEU A 130 5.07 -5.36 3.49
CA LEU A 130 6.15 -6.18 2.93
C LEU A 130 6.25 -6.03 1.41
N ALA A 131 5.12 -5.95 0.71
CA ALA A 131 5.09 -5.71 -0.73
C ALA A 131 5.68 -4.35 -1.10
N ASN A 132 5.34 -3.29 -0.37
CA ASN A 132 5.92 -1.98 -0.62
C ASN A 132 7.44 -1.94 -0.35
N ARG A 133 7.91 -2.63 0.69
CA ARG A 133 9.32 -2.63 1.12
C ARG A 133 10.22 -3.55 0.28
N HIS A 134 9.72 -4.72 -0.10
CA HIS A 134 10.52 -5.81 -0.67
C HIS A 134 10.02 -6.29 -2.04
N GLY A 135 8.89 -5.76 -2.50
CA GLY A 135 8.34 -6.08 -3.82
C GLY A 135 9.21 -5.54 -4.96
N LYS A 136 9.21 -6.26 -6.07
CA LYS A 136 10.01 -5.92 -7.26
C LYS A 136 9.22 -5.04 -8.20
N ASN A 137 9.84 -3.93 -8.65
CA ASN A 137 9.50 -3.13 -9.83
C ASN A 137 7.99 -2.92 -10.10
N SER A 138 7.18 -2.81 -9.05
CA SER A 138 5.76 -2.54 -9.20
C SER A 138 5.58 -1.04 -9.40
N ALA A 139 4.68 -0.67 -10.32
CA ALA A 139 4.16 0.68 -10.45
C ALA A 139 3.29 1.11 -9.25
N ALA A 140 3.42 0.42 -8.12
CA ALA A 140 2.61 0.65 -6.94
C ALA A 140 3.43 1.27 -5.81
N VAL A 141 2.82 2.18 -5.07
CA VAL A 141 3.42 2.89 -3.93
C VAL A 141 2.42 2.95 -2.79
N LEU A 142 2.96 2.96 -1.57
CA LEU A 142 2.15 2.97 -0.36
C LEU A 142 1.53 4.35 -0.14
N ALA A 143 0.21 4.38 0.00
CA ALA A 143 -0.55 5.56 0.36
C ALA A 143 -1.28 5.36 1.71
N CYS A 144 -1.79 6.46 2.25
CA CYS A 144 -2.45 6.47 3.56
C CYS A 144 -3.93 6.10 3.41
N THR A 145 -4.39 5.03 4.08
CA THR A 145 -5.81 4.65 4.02
C THR A 145 -6.72 5.74 4.58
N ALA A 146 -6.29 6.47 5.60
CA ALA A 146 -7.07 7.55 6.20
C ALA A 146 -7.27 8.75 5.25
N CYS A 147 -6.52 8.84 4.15
CA CYS A 147 -6.72 9.82 3.09
C CYS A 147 -7.76 9.36 2.05
N VAL A 148 -7.99 8.05 1.94
CA VAL A 148 -8.79 7.45 0.85
C VAL A 148 -10.13 6.90 1.35
N SER A 149 -10.19 6.39 2.58
CA SER A 149 -11.40 5.79 3.14
C SER A 149 -11.43 5.84 4.67
N ASP A 150 -12.34 6.63 5.22
CA ASP A 150 -12.64 6.65 6.66
C ASP A 150 -13.18 5.30 7.14
N THR A 151 -14.02 4.65 6.33
CA THR A 151 -14.55 3.31 6.62
C THR A 151 -13.43 2.29 6.83
N LEU A 152 -12.49 2.18 5.89
CA LEU A 152 -11.37 1.24 6.01
C LEU A 152 -10.41 1.64 7.15
N SER A 153 -10.16 2.95 7.31
CA SER A 153 -9.34 3.44 8.42
C SER A 153 -9.94 3.08 9.79
N SER A 154 -11.26 3.22 9.96
CA SER A 154 -11.96 2.84 11.20
C SER A 154 -11.90 1.35 11.50
N LYS A 155 -11.72 0.54 10.45
CA LYS A 155 -11.56 -0.92 10.49
C LYS A 155 -10.11 -1.36 10.72
N GLY A 156 -9.18 -0.41 10.92
CA GLY A 156 -7.77 -0.70 11.24
C GLY A 156 -6.86 -0.90 10.03
N PHE A 157 -7.33 -0.66 8.80
CA PHE A 157 -6.45 -0.60 7.63
C PHE A 157 -5.57 0.65 7.72
N LYS A 158 -4.25 0.44 7.63
CA LYS A 158 -3.25 1.51 7.81
C LYS A 158 -2.72 2.01 6.49
N PHE A 159 -2.63 1.12 5.51
CA PHE A 159 -1.94 1.36 4.25
C PHE A 159 -2.82 0.92 3.09
N THR A 160 -2.71 1.66 1.99
CA THR A 160 -3.17 1.19 0.68
C THR A 160 -1.95 1.01 -0.22
N LEU A 161 -2.09 0.17 -1.24
CA LEU A 161 -1.06 -0.03 -2.25
C LEU A 161 -1.63 0.35 -3.61
N GLU A 162 -1.42 1.61 -3.98
CA GLU A 162 -2.00 2.24 -5.16
C GLU A 162 -1.11 2.01 -6.37
N THR A 163 -1.68 1.52 -7.48
CA THR A 163 -0.99 1.41 -8.76
C THR A 163 -1.09 2.73 -9.49
N MET A 164 0.03 3.37 -9.76
CA MET A 164 0.10 4.62 -10.51
C MET A 164 -0.30 4.40 -11.95
N ASN A 165 -1.13 5.27 -12.53
CA ASN A 165 -1.46 5.25 -13.96
C ASN A 165 -0.58 6.18 -14.79
N ASN A 166 -0.14 7.29 -14.19
CA ASN A 166 0.76 8.26 -14.84
C ASN A 166 2.04 7.59 -15.36
N SER A 167 2.35 7.82 -16.65
CA SER A 167 3.45 7.13 -17.35
C SER A 167 4.83 7.42 -16.74
N LYS A 168 5.09 8.64 -16.27
CA LYS A 168 6.34 9.00 -15.61
C LYS A 168 6.44 8.43 -14.21
N SER A 169 5.35 8.43 -13.44
CA SER A 169 5.34 7.75 -12.13
C SER A 169 5.59 6.25 -12.27
N LYS A 170 4.95 5.59 -13.25
CA LYS A 170 5.23 4.19 -13.61
C LYS A 170 6.70 3.97 -13.96
N GLU A 171 7.25 4.82 -14.83
CA GLU A 171 8.65 4.74 -15.26
C GLU A 171 9.60 4.84 -14.06
N VAL A 172 9.41 5.82 -13.17
CA VAL A 172 10.21 5.96 -11.95
C VAL A 172 10.11 4.72 -11.07
N LEU A 173 8.89 4.30 -10.71
CA LEU A 173 8.67 3.18 -9.78
C LEU A 173 9.18 1.83 -10.31
N SER A 174 9.07 1.60 -11.61
CA SER A 174 9.37 0.29 -12.23
C SER A 174 10.79 0.17 -12.81
N LYS A 175 11.41 1.27 -13.23
CA LYS A 175 12.70 1.26 -13.95
C LYS A 175 13.82 2.02 -13.24
N ILE A 176 13.50 3.04 -12.45
CA ILE A 176 14.52 3.93 -11.85
C ILE A 176 14.77 3.58 -10.39
N LEU A 177 13.71 3.38 -9.61
CA LEU A 177 13.87 3.10 -8.19
C LEU A 177 14.45 1.71 -7.97
N PRO A 178 15.52 1.59 -7.15
CA PRO A 178 15.98 0.29 -6.69
C PRO A 178 14.88 -0.41 -5.88
N SER A 179 14.69 -1.70 -6.13
CA SER A 179 13.69 -2.51 -5.43
C SER A 179 14.15 -3.02 -4.06
N ASN A 180 15.46 -3.09 -3.81
CA ASN A 180 15.97 -3.50 -2.51
C ASN A 180 16.10 -2.28 -1.56
N PRO A 181 15.73 -2.41 -0.27
CA PRO A 181 15.72 -1.29 0.66
C PRO A 181 17.03 -0.51 0.77
N ARG A 182 18.18 -1.21 0.88
CA ARG A 182 19.47 -0.55 1.08
C ARG A 182 19.86 0.31 -0.12
N SER A 183 19.69 -0.20 -1.33
CA SER A 183 19.91 0.58 -2.55
C SER A 183 18.91 1.72 -2.68
N LEU A 184 17.65 1.56 -2.23
CA LEU A 184 16.67 2.64 -2.23
C LEU A 184 17.08 3.78 -1.29
N THR A 185 17.49 3.48 -0.06
CA THR A 185 18.01 4.50 0.87
C THR A 185 19.24 5.21 0.28
N ASN A 186 20.16 4.46 -0.35
CA ASN A 186 21.33 5.05 -1.03
C ASN A 186 20.94 5.95 -2.21
N TYR A 187 19.95 5.53 -3.00
CA TYR A 187 19.39 6.35 -4.09
C TYR A 187 18.83 7.66 -3.54
N ILE A 188 18.04 7.61 -2.47
CA ILE A 188 17.44 8.80 -1.84
C ILE A 188 18.54 9.75 -1.34
N ASN A 189 19.52 9.25 -0.59
CA ASN A 189 20.64 10.05 -0.10
C ASN A 189 21.41 10.75 -1.24
N THR A 190 21.69 9.99 -2.30
CA THR A 190 22.38 10.52 -3.48
C THR A 190 21.59 11.63 -4.16
N LYS A 191 20.27 11.44 -4.33
CA LYS A 191 19.41 12.43 -4.99
C LYS A 191 19.16 13.67 -4.12
N LEU A 192 18.93 13.51 -2.81
CA LEU A 192 18.81 14.63 -1.88
C LEU A 192 20.07 15.51 -1.91
N THR A 193 21.25 14.88 -1.88
CA THR A 193 22.54 15.57 -1.97
C THR A 193 22.72 16.25 -3.33
N LYS A 194 22.48 15.53 -4.43
CA LYS A 194 22.58 16.06 -5.81
C LYS A 194 21.69 17.29 -5.99
N PHE A 195 20.48 17.27 -5.46
CA PHE A 195 19.51 18.34 -5.61
C PHE A 195 19.64 19.43 -4.54
N LYS A 196 20.43 19.21 -3.48
CA LYS A 196 20.59 20.12 -2.34
C LYS A 196 19.26 20.46 -1.66
N ILE A 197 18.41 19.46 -1.46
CA ILE A 197 17.05 19.63 -0.90
C ILE A 197 16.82 18.87 0.41
N GLY A 198 17.87 18.39 1.07
CA GLY A 198 17.77 17.74 2.38
C GLY A 198 18.88 16.72 2.64
N ASP A 199 18.78 16.08 3.80
CA ASP A 199 19.71 15.06 4.29
C ASP A 199 18.94 14.07 5.18
N LEU A 200 18.84 12.80 4.77
CA LEU A 200 18.09 11.81 5.55
C LEU A 200 18.71 11.59 6.93
N SER A 201 20.03 11.71 7.10
CA SER A 201 20.69 11.49 8.39
C SER A 201 20.21 12.48 9.47
N ARG A 202 19.69 13.65 9.04
CA ARG A 202 19.15 14.71 9.89
C ARG A 202 17.61 14.74 9.92
N SER A 203 16.95 13.81 9.23
CA SER A 203 15.49 13.79 9.11
C SER A 203 14.77 13.23 10.34
N GLY A 204 15.50 12.64 11.30
CA GLY A 204 14.91 12.00 12.48
C GLY A 204 13.93 10.91 12.10
N ASN A 205 12.70 10.99 12.62
CA ASN A 205 11.61 10.04 12.32
C ASN A 205 10.65 10.54 11.22
N LEU A 206 11.01 11.58 10.47
CA LEU A 206 10.13 12.20 9.48
C LEU A 206 9.92 11.31 8.25
N VAL A 207 10.89 10.46 7.91
CA VAL A 207 10.77 9.49 6.81
C VAL A 207 10.80 8.09 7.39
N ALA A 208 9.63 7.46 7.52
CA ALA A 208 9.56 6.07 7.93
C ALA A 208 10.05 5.14 6.80
N SER A 209 10.55 3.94 7.14
CA SER A 209 11.10 2.99 6.15
C SER A 209 10.10 2.60 5.06
N GLU A 210 8.81 2.54 5.39
CA GLU A 210 7.71 2.30 4.44
C GLU A 210 7.43 3.48 3.50
N GLU A 211 7.87 4.69 3.85
CA GLU A 211 7.65 5.90 3.05
C GLU A 211 8.82 6.20 2.10
N GLU A 212 9.97 5.49 2.23
CA GLU A 212 11.15 5.67 1.38
C GLU A 212 10.81 5.57 -0.11
N LYS A 213 9.89 4.67 -0.50
CA LYS A 213 9.50 4.51 -1.91
C LYS A 213 8.77 5.75 -2.45
N ALA A 214 7.91 6.37 -1.63
CA ALA A 214 7.22 7.61 -1.99
C ALA A 214 8.21 8.80 -2.08
N LEU A 215 9.17 8.90 -1.16
CA LEU A 215 10.22 9.90 -1.26
C LEU A 215 11.13 9.67 -2.48
N GLY A 216 11.48 8.41 -2.76
CA GLY A 216 12.19 8.01 -3.96
C GLY A 216 11.45 8.42 -5.23
N LEU A 217 10.13 8.20 -5.28
CA LEU A 217 9.28 8.61 -6.39
C LEU A 217 9.35 10.12 -6.63
N PHE A 218 9.18 10.93 -5.58
CA PHE A 218 9.34 12.39 -5.64
C PHE A 218 10.70 12.79 -6.26
N LEU A 219 11.78 12.16 -5.80
CA LEU A 219 13.14 12.46 -6.27
C LEU A 219 13.38 12.02 -7.72
N GLY A 220 12.82 10.89 -8.13
CA GLY A 220 12.88 10.42 -9.52
C GLY A 220 12.08 11.31 -10.47
N LEU A 221 10.89 11.75 -10.04
CA LEU A 221 10.06 12.69 -10.81
C LEU A 221 10.71 14.07 -10.94
N LYS A 222 11.51 14.50 -9.96
CA LYS A 222 12.30 15.74 -10.11
C LYS A 222 13.26 15.67 -11.30
N GLU A 223 13.80 14.50 -11.59
CA GLU A 223 14.71 14.27 -12.71
C GLU A 223 13.96 14.13 -14.04
N ILE A 224 13.00 13.20 -14.11
CA ILE A 224 12.38 12.77 -15.38
C ILE A 224 10.87 13.03 -15.50
N GLY A 225 10.25 13.66 -14.51
CA GLY A 225 8.82 13.91 -14.48
C GLY A 225 8.34 14.86 -15.58
N SER A 226 7.02 14.88 -15.79
CA SER A 226 6.32 15.82 -16.67
C SER A 226 6.48 17.26 -16.19
N VAL A 227 6.02 18.21 -17.00
CA VAL A 227 6.05 19.63 -16.66
C VAL A 227 5.24 19.91 -15.39
N GLU A 228 4.05 19.34 -15.30
CA GLU A 228 3.11 19.48 -14.18
C GLU A 228 3.70 18.89 -12.89
N GLN A 229 4.32 17.71 -12.98
CA GLN A 229 5.01 17.07 -11.87
C GLN A 229 6.17 17.94 -11.38
N LYS A 230 6.98 18.46 -12.30
CA LYS A 230 8.10 19.36 -11.98
C LYS A 230 7.63 20.71 -11.41
N ASN A 231 6.46 21.20 -11.82
CA ASN A 231 5.86 22.40 -11.24
C ASN A 231 5.45 22.16 -9.79
N LEU A 232 4.73 21.07 -9.53
CA LEU A 232 4.32 20.71 -8.18
C LEU A 232 5.53 20.46 -7.26
N ILE A 233 6.57 19.78 -7.75
CA ILE A 233 7.83 19.60 -7.01
C ILE A 233 8.46 20.94 -6.63
N ARG A 234 8.51 21.91 -7.55
CA ARG A 234 9.03 23.26 -7.26
C ARG A 234 8.21 24.00 -6.21
N ALA A 235 6.89 23.84 -6.22
CA ALA A 235 6.01 24.43 -5.22
C ALA A 235 6.26 23.80 -3.83
N ILE A 236 6.40 22.47 -3.76
CA ILE A 236 6.78 21.75 -2.52
C ILE A 236 8.14 22.25 -2.00
N GLU A 237 9.15 22.36 -2.86
CA GLU A 237 10.47 22.89 -2.50
C GLU A 237 10.39 24.32 -1.98
N SER A 238 9.51 25.15 -2.54
CA SER A 238 9.32 26.53 -2.10
C SER A 238 8.71 26.60 -0.70
N VAL A 239 7.74 25.73 -0.38
CA VAL A 239 7.23 25.56 0.99
C VAL A 239 8.31 25.01 1.93
N SER A 240 9.31 24.31 1.41
CA SER A 240 10.39 23.70 2.19
C SER A 240 11.58 24.63 2.50
N LYS A 241 11.57 25.88 2.01
CA LYS A 241 12.69 26.83 2.18
C LYS A 241 12.81 27.39 3.60
N ASP A 242 13.96 27.32 4.23
CA ASP A 242 14.21 28.01 5.51
C ASP A 242 14.29 29.54 5.33
N SER A 243 14.52 30.27 6.43
CA SER A 243 14.69 31.73 6.41
C SER A 243 15.93 32.19 5.63
N ALA A 244 16.93 31.32 5.45
CA ALA A 244 18.12 31.58 4.64
C ALA A 244 17.93 31.20 3.17
N GLY A 245 16.75 30.68 2.79
CA GLY A 245 16.42 30.27 1.43
C GLY A 245 16.89 28.86 1.04
N ASN A 246 17.48 28.10 1.97
CA ASN A 246 17.88 26.72 1.71
C ASN A 246 16.66 25.81 1.71
N VAL A 247 16.57 24.92 0.72
CA VAL A 247 15.49 23.95 0.63
C VAL A 247 15.82 22.73 1.48
N ASN A 248 14.91 22.34 2.38
CA ASN A 248 15.00 21.06 3.06
C ASN A 248 13.62 20.40 3.20
N ILE A 249 13.31 19.46 2.30
CA ILE A 249 12.01 18.76 2.24
C ILE A 249 11.82 17.72 3.35
N VAL A 250 12.86 17.44 4.14
CA VAL A 250 12.88 16.50 5.27
C VAL A 250 13.38 17.17 6.56
N SER A 251 13.10 18.47 6.71
CA SER A 251 13.53 19.25 7.87
C SER A 251 12.69 18.96 9.12
N THR A 252 13.32 18.70 10.26
CA THR A 252 12.62 18.59 11.55
C THR A 252 12.11 19.94 12.06
N ALA A 253 12.67 21.06 11.58
CA ALA A 253 12.18 22.41 11.90
C ALA A 253 10.93 22.81 11.09
N ASN A 254 10.65 22.09 9.99
CA ASN A 254 9.45 22.24 9.18
C ASN A 254 8.98 20.84 8.75
N PRO A 255 8.42 20.05 9.70
CA PRO A 255 8.22 18.61 9.57
C PRO A 255 7.03 18.27 8.67
N HIS A 256 7.10 18.60 7.39
CA HIS A 256 6.06 18.23 6.43
C HIS A 256 6.45 17.03 5.57
N LYS A 257 5.44 16.35 5.02
CA LYS A 257 5.53 15.22 4.10
C LYS A 257 4.78 15.49 2.79
N LEU A 258 4.77 16.74 2.32
CA LEU A 258 4.09 17.14 1.07
C LEU A 258 4.59 16.36 -0.16
N TRP A 259 5.83 15.85 -0.14
CA TRP A 259 6.34 14.93 -1.17
C TRP A 259 5.51 13.65 -1.31
N LYS A 260 4.70 13.28 -0.31
CA LYS A 260 3.77 12.14 -0.37
C LYS A 260 2.57 12.36 -1.29
N ILE A 261 2.30 13.57 -1.77
CA ILE A 261 1.20 13.83 -2.73
C ILE A 261 1.35 12.94 -3.97
N PHE A 262 2.57 12.63 -4.40
CA PHE A 262 2.82 11.72 -5.53
C PHE A 262 2.60 10.24 -5.22
N SER A 263 2.27 9.88 -3.98
CA SER A 263 1.94 8.49 -3.61
C SER A 263 0.50 8.14 -3.97
N GLU A 264 -0.27 9.10 -4.47
CA GLU A 264 -1.63 8.95 -4.99
C GLU A 264 -1.60 9.17 -6.51
N ASP A 265 -2.51 8.51 -7.23
CA ASP A 265 -2.62 8.66 -8.68
C ASP A 265 -3.30 9.99 -9.01
N ILE A 266 -2.52 11.05 -8.95
CA ILE A 266 -2.96 12.44 -9.12
C ILE A 266 -3.01 12.84 -10.61
N SER A 267 -4.12 13.44 -11.02
CA SER A 267 -4.31 13.98 -12.37
C SER A 267 -3.56 15.30 -12.59
N GLU A 268 -3.42 15.72 -13.84
CA GLU A 268 -2.74 16.99 -14.18
C GLU A 268 -3.47 18.22 -13.63
N SER A 269 -4.80 18.22 -13.65
CA SER A 269 -5.62 19.30 -13.08
C SER A 269 -5.46 19.39 -11.57
N GLU A 270 -5.42 18.25 -10.87
CA GLU A 270 -5.14 18.20 -9.44
C GLU A 270 -3.71 18.67 -9.12
N MET A 271 -2.70 18.26 -9.90
CA MET A 271 -1.33 18.76 -9.74
C MET A 271 -1.25 20.27 -9.92
N ALA A 272 -1.97 20.83 -10.89
CA ALA A 272 -2.06 22.28 -11.08
C ALA A 272 -2.75 22.99 -9.89
N GLY A 273 -3.82 22.38 -9.35
CA GLY A 273 -4.50 22.87 -8.16
C GLY A 273 -3.58 22.89 -6.93
N TRP A 274 -2.87 21.80 -6.68
CA TRP A 274 -1.87 21.69 -5.62
C TRP A 274 -0.72 22.67 -5.80
N THR A 275 -0.22 22.84 -7.02
CA THR A 275 0.85 23.81 -7.33
C THR A 275 0.43 25.22 -6.92
N LYS A 276 -0.75 25.68 -7.40
CA LYS A 276 -1.29 27.00 -7.06
C LYS A 276 -1.52 27.18 -5.56
N LEU A 277 -1.89 26.12 -4.85
CA LEU A 277 -2.08 26.16 -3.40
C LEU A 277 -0.74 26.33 -2.68
N LEU A 278 0.24 25.49 -3.02
CA LEU A 278 1.54 25.49 -2.37
C LEU A 278 2.35 26.76 -2.69
N ASP A 279 2.19 27.34 -3.88
CA ASP A 279 2.79 28.63 -4.21
C ASP A 279 2.21 29.76 -3.34
N GLU A 280 0.89 29.77 -3.08
CA GLU A 280 0.27 30.72 -2.16
C GLU A 280 0.77 30.54 -0.73
N VAL A 281 0.91 29.29 -0.27
CA VAL A 281 1.47 28.96 1.05
C VAL A 281 2.92 29.43 1.15
N ALA A 282 3.74 29.17 0.13
CA ALA A 282 5.14 29.59 0.11
C ALA A 282 5.27 31.12 0.13
N ALA A 283 4.42 31.84 -0.61
CA ALA A 283 4.42 33.30 -0.63
C ALA A 283 4.05 33.89 0.75
N LYS A 284 3.01 33.35 1.40
CA LYS A 284 2.56 33.81 2.73
C LYS A 284 3.49 33.40 3.88
N SER A 285 4.21 32.29 3.72
CA SER A 285 5.08 31.74 4.77
C SER A 285 6.54 32.19 4.70
N LYS A 286 6.87 33.14 3.82
CA LYS A 286 8.23 33.65 3.66
C LYS A 286 8.79 34.18 4.99
N GLY A 287 9.84 33.54 5.49
CA GLY A 287 10.47 33.89 6.77
C GLY A 287 9.70 33.44 8.03
N SER A 288 8.59 32.72 7.88
CA SER A 288 7.78 32.20 8.99
C SER A 288 8.11 30.74 9.29
N ALA A 289 8.19 30.41 10.58
CA ALA A 289 8.24 29.03 11.06
C ALA A 289 6.86 28.35 11.07
N LYS A 290 5.76 29.11 10.95
CA LYS A 290 4.37 28.62 11.08
C LYS A 290 3.76 28.15 9.75
N LYS A 291 4.52 27.35 8.99
CA LYS A 291 4.10 26.91 7.65
C LYS A 291 2.88 26.01 7.64
N LYS A 292 2.76 25.16 8.67
CA LYS A 292 1.58 24.31 8.89
C LYS A 292 0.31 25.14 9.05
N ASP A 293 0.35 26.17 9.90
CA ASP A 293 -0.81 27.02 10.16
C ASP A 293 -1.24 27.75 8.89
N ILE A 294 -0.27 28.31 8.16
CA ILE A 294 -0.50 29.01 6.89
C ILE A 294 -1.06 28.06 5.82
N PHE A 295 -0.58 26.81 5.77
CA PHE A 295 -1.11 25.80 4.86
C PHE A 295 -2.61 25.54 5.10
N PHE A 296 -3.01 25.34 6.36
CA PHE A 296 -4.41 25.13 6.70
C PHE A 296 -5.25 26.39 6.55
N GLU A 297 -4.72 27.58 6.85
CA GLU A 297 -5.40 28.86 6.59
C GLU A 297 -5.74 29.05 5.10
N VAL A 298 -4.79 28.75 4.21
CA VAL A 298 -5.00 28.82 2.76
C VAL A 298 -6.06 27.80 2.30
N LEU A 299 -6.03 26.58 2.84
CA LEU A 299 -7.03 25.55 2.56
C LEU A 299 -8.43 25.98 3.01
N GLU A 300 -8.57 26.43 4.26
CA GLU A 300 -9.83 26.91 4.84
C GLU A 300 -10.41 28.07 4.03
N LYS A 301 -9.56 29.02 3.61
CA LYS A 301 -9.98 30.14 2.76
C LYS A 301 -10.55 29.67 1.42
N ARG A 302 -9.92 28.66 0.78
CA ARG A 302 -10.40 28.10 -0.49
C ARG A 302 -11.65 27.24 -0.34
N ALA A 303 -11.85 26.63 0.82
CA ALA A 303 -13.02 25.83 1.16
C ALA A 303 -14.21 26.67 1.66
N LYS A 304 -14.03 27.97 1.91
CA LYS A 304 -15.00 28.82 2.61
C LYS A 304 -16.43 28.73 2.05
N ASP A 305 -16.58 28.65 0.73
CA ASP A 305 -17.89 28.66 0.07
C ASP A 305 -18.43 27.24 -0.22
N SER A 306 -17.78 26.19 0.28
CA SER A 306 -18.18 24.80 0.09
C SER A 306 -18.12 24.01 1.40
N PRO A 307 -19.27 23.73 2.04
CA PRO A 307 -19.33 22.95 3.29
C PRO A 307 -18.63 21.60 3.19
N GLU A 308 -18.77 20.89 2.06
CA GLU A 308 -18.09 19.61 1.82
C GLU A 308 -16.56 19.75 1.85
N LEU A 309 -16.01 20.82 1.26
CA LEU A 309 -14.58 21.08 1.29
C LEU A 309 -14.12 21.51 2.69
N GLN A 310 -14.94 22.23 3.46
CA GLN A 310 -14.60 22.59 4.84
C GLN A 310 -14.45 21.35 5.72
N ASP A 311 -15.38 20.40 5.61
CA ASP A 311 -15.32 19.14 6.36
C ASP A 311 -14.05 18.36 6.01
N ARG A 312 -13.70 18.30 4.72
CA ARG A 312 -12.44 17.66 4.26
C ARG A 312 -11.20 18.38 4.82
N VAL A 313 -11.18 19.70 4.80
CA VAL A 313 -10.07 20.48 5.37
C VAL A 313 -9.94 20.23 6.86
N GLN A 314 -11.05 20.15 7.60
CA GLN A 314 -11.03 19.85 9.03
C GLN A 314 -10.52 18.44 9.31
N ILE A 315 -10.89 17.45 8.48
CA ILE A 315 -10.35 16.09 8.57
C ILE A 315 -8.83 16.09 8.33
N LEU A 316 -8.36 16.76 7.26
CA LEU A 316 -6.93 16.88 6.97
C LEU A 316 -6.16 17.54 8.12
N LYS A 317 -6.74 18.59 8.73
CA LYS A 317 -6.17 19.31 9.86
C LYS A 317 -6.10 18.43 11.12
N ASN A 318 -7.21 17.77 11.47
CA ASN A 318 -7.29 16.91 12.66
C ASN A 318 -6.36 15.70 12.57
N LYS A 319 -6.20 15.13 11.37
CA LYS A 319 -5.30 14.00 11.11
C LYS A 319 -3.84 14.42 10.89
N ASN A 320 -3.55 15.73 10.94
CA ASN A 320 -2.23 16.30 10.59
C ASN A 320 -1.73 15.76 9.23
N CYS A 321 -2.60 15.66 8.23
CA CYS A 321 -2.18 15.17 6.92
C CYS A 321 -1.04 16.04 6.38
N PHE A 322 0.02 15.39 5.91
CA PHE A 322 1.26 16.00 5.43
C PHE A 322 2.10 16.77 6.47
N PHE A 323 1.76 16.81 7.75
CA PHE A 323 2.58 17.47 8.78
C PHE A 323 2.76 16.57 10.00
N GLN A 324 3.92 16.62 10.65
CA GLN A 324 4.23 15.86 11.86
C GLN A 324 4.52 16.79 13.04
#